data_AF-A0A832M101-F1
#
_entry.id   AF-A0A832M101-F1
#
_cell.length_a   1.000
_cell.length_b   1.000
_cell.length_c   1.000
_cell.angle_alpha   90.00
_cell.angle_beta   90.00
_cell.angle_gamma   90.00
#
_symmetry.space_group_name_H-M   'P 1'
#
loop_
_entity.id
_entity.type
_entity.pdbx_description
1 polymer ?
#
loop_
_entity_poly.entity_id
_entity_poly.type
_entity_poly.pdbx_seq_one_letter_code
_entity_poly.pdbx_strand_id
1 'polypeptide(L)'
;MRPGLRGWSPPRHRSARRAGVRDFIRKWLEGDPTLAPHLLLVGRSGSGKTSAAKAVLSSALRNGENVIALDWDGEYTDFPVPIYAPPFEVCAPPHLVADALGEVERNPEGGHVVTSLLLRALEGGNVNQALKTLTADRFEFREAAYARMRLEIVARYCNISMLYKENNDIEGVYDLSQISSVSHRAMVQQFLTALIVLSRLQANALIPLILVVEEGGMGARETFLKRLLASARKARVRLVFITHSLPEPDLRQHFELLLFDHDPAVHRILNVAIPFSALRPGECFWIRRNGTAKKLRIELNHKW
;
A
#
# COMPACT_ATOMS: atom_id res chain seq x y z
N MET A 1 59.46 -31.84 -35.64
CA MET A 1 58.93 -30.87 -34.66
C MET A 1 57.43 -30.72 -34.89
N ARG A 2 56.58 -31.20 -33.97
CA ARG A 2 55.12 -31.06 -34.07
C ARG A 2 54.69 -29.83 -33.25
N PRO A 3 53.92 -28.88 -33.80
CA PRO A 3 53.48 -27.71 -33.06
C PRO A 3 52.47 -28.12 -31.98
N GLY A 4 52.75 -27.70 -30.74
CA GLY A 4 51.96 -28.03 -29.56
C GLY A 4 50.55 -27.47 -29.65
N LEU A 5 49.57 -28.36 -29.51
CA LEU A 5 48.16 -28.03 -29.32
C LEU A 5 48.01 -27.20 -28.03
N ARG A 6 47.77 -25.89 -28.19
CA ARG A 6 47.41 -25.00 -27.09
C ARG A 6 46.07 -25.47 -26.53
N GLY A 7 46.07 -25.83 -25.25
CA GLY A 7 44.89 -26.29 -24.53
C GLY A 7 43.76 -25.27 -24.58
N TRP A 8 42.71 -25.61 -25.31
CA TRP A 8 41.43 -24.94 -25.24
C TRP A 8 40.84 -25.21 -23.85
N SER A 9 40.89 -24.22 -22.98
CA SER A 9 40.19 -24.27 -21.70
C SER A 9 38.74 -23.84 -21.94
N PRO A 10 37.73 -24.67 -21.63
CA PRO A 10 36.35 -24.28 -21.79
C PRO A 10 36.08 -23.01 -20.98
N PRO A 11 35.27 -22.07 -21.48
CA PRO A 11 34.93 -20.86 -20.75
C PRO A 11 34.38 -21.25 -19.39
N ARG A 12 35.08 -20.85 -18.31
CA ARG A 12 34.61 -21.04 -16.94
C ARG A 12 33.24 -20.40 -16.87
N HIS A 13 32.18 -21.21 -16.78
CA HIS A 13 30.84 -20.73 -16.49
C HIS A 13 30.93 -19.87 -15.23
N ARG A 14 30.88 -18.54 -15.39
CA ARG A 14 30.69 -17.62 -14.27
C ARG A 14 29.42 -18.09 -13.60
N SER A 15 29.54 -18.72 -12.42
CA SER A 15 28.40 -19.17 -11.63
C SER A 15 27.38 -18.04 -11.64
N ALA A 16 26.21 -18.28 -12.24
CA ALA A 16 25.17 -17.27 -12.37
C ALA A 16 25.00 -16.63 -10.99
N ARG A 17 25.42 -15.36 -10.85
CA ARG A 17 25.30 -14.63 -9.59
C ARG A 17 23.83 -14.76 -9.21
N ARG A 18 23.55 -15.48 -8.11
CA ARG A 18 22.19 -15.71 -7.64
C ARG A 18 21.53 -14.34 -7.57
N ALA A 19 20.51 -14.10 -8.40
CA ALA A 19 19.77 -12.84 -8.41
C ALA A 19 19.32 -12.56 -6.96
N GLY A 20 19.94 -11.58 -6.32
CA GLY A 20 19.73 -11.26 -4.92
C GLY A 20 18.56 -10.31 -4.73
N VAL A 21 18.22 -10.00 -3.48
CA VAL A 21 17.17 -9.02 -3.13
C VAL A 21 17.36 -7.70 -3.87
N ARG A 22 18.60 -7.22 -4.00
CA ARG A 22 18.90 -5.98 -4.74
C ARG A 22 18.47 -6.04 -6.21
N ASP A 23 18.66 -7.18 -6.88
CA ASP A 23 18.22 -7.35 -8.28
C ASP A 23 16.69 -7.36 -8.39
N PHE A 24 16.02 -8.01 -7.44
CA PHE A 24 14.55 -8.01 -7.36
C PHE A 24 14.01 -6.59 -7.15
N ILE A 25 14.47 -5.88 -6.10
CA ILE A 25 14.00 -4.52 -5.78
C ILE A 25 14.24 -3.60 -6.97
N ARG A 26 15.44 -3.63 -7.55
CA ARG A 26 15.77 -2.83 -8.73
C ARG A 26 14.81 -3.09 -9.90
N LYS A 27 14.59 -4.36 -10.27
CA LYS A 27 13.66 -4.72 -11.36
C LYS A 27 12.23 -4.30 -11.08
N TRP A 28 11.78 -4.44 -9.83
CA TRP A 28 10.43 -4.04 -9.43
C TRP A 28 10.24 -2.51 -9.51
N LEU A 29 11.21 -1.73 -9.03
CA LEU A 29 11.24 -0.26 -9.17
C LEU A 29 11.35 0.19 -10.63
N GLU A 30 12.10 -0.54 -11.47
CA GLU A 30 12.17 -0.30 -12.91
C GLU A 30 10.86 -0.68 -13.64
N GLY A 31 9.91 -1.34 -12.95
CA GLY A 31 8.65 -1.77 -13.55
C GLY A 31 8.81 -2.92 -14.55
N ASP A 32 9.73 -3.86 -14.28
CA ASP A 32 9.94 -5.05 -15.10
C ASP A 32 8.59 -5.74 -15.40
N PRO A 33 8.21 -5.89 -16.69
CA PRO A 33 6.88 -6.38 -17.08
C PRO A 33 6.64 -7.84 -16.69
N THR A 34 7.69 -8.56 -16.29
CA THR A 34 7.59 -9.93 -15.78
C THR A 34 7.25 -9.98 -14.28
N LEU A 35 7.22 -8.84 -13.59
CA LEU A 35 6.83 -8.71 -12.19
C LEU A 35 5.45 -8.06 -12.07
N ALA A 36 4.74 -8.40 -11.01
CA ALA A 36 3.53 -7.69 -10.65
C ALA A 36 3.85 -6.26 -10.17
N PRO A 37 2.97 -5.27 -10.44
CA PRO A 37 3.22 -3.87 -10.12
C PRO A 37 3.13 -3.54 -8.62
N HIS A 38 2.60 -4.45 -7.80
CA HIS A 38 2.41 -4.27 -6.38
C HIS A 38 3.18 -5.32 -5.59
N LEU A 39 3.45 -5.04 -4.33
CA LEU A 39 4.19 -5.91 -3.43
C LEU A 39 3.31 -6.25 -2.22
N LEU A 40 3.22 -7.53 -1.87
CA LEU A 40 2.49 -8.04 -0.71
C LEU A 40 3.48 -8.64 0.28
N LEU A 41 3.53 -8.11 1.50
CA LEU A 41 4.38 -8.62 2.57
C LEU A 41 3.49 -9.29 3.61
N VAL A 42 3.65 -10.60 3.75
CA VAL A 42 2.82 -11.41 4.66
C VAL A 42 3.69 -12.08 5.71
N GLY A 43 3.21 -12.06 6.94
CA GLY A 43 3.82 -12.75 8.07
C GLY A 43 3.38 -12.21 9.42
N ARG A 44 3.71 -12.95 10.47
CA ARG A 44 3.39 -12.58 11.87
C ARG A 44 4.09 -11.29 12.31
N SER A 45 3.67 -10.72 13.43
CA SER A 45 4.37 -9.58 14.04
C SER A 45 5.83 -9.98 14.37
N GLY A 46 6.77 -9.05 14.18
CA GLY A 46 8.20 -9.31 14.40
C GLY A 46 8.91 -10.16 13.33
N SER A 47 8.25 -10.55 12.24
CA SER A 47 8.88 -11.35 11.17
C SER A 47 9.81 -10.57 10.23
N GLY A 48 9.88 -9.25 10.38
CA GLY A 48 10.73 -8.37 9.56
C GLY A 48 10.05 -7.77 8.32
N LYS A 49 8.72 -7.80 8.22
CA LYS A 49 7.95 -7.18 7.12
C LYS A 49 8.30 -5.70 6.95
N THR A 50 8.24 -4.92 8.02
CA THR A 50 8.49 -3.48 8.00
C THR A 50 9.94 -3.16 7.69
N SER A 51 10.88 -3.95 8.22
CA SER A 51 12.29 -3.81 7.86
C SER A 51 12.53 -4.04 6.37
N ALA A 52 11.81 -5.00 5.77
CA ALA A 52 11.83 -5.23 4.33
C ALA A 52 11.20 -4.09 3.54
N ALA A 53 10.05 -3.57 3.99
CA ALA A 53 9.42 -2.41 3.39
C ALA A 53 10.36 -1.21 3.40
N LYS A 54 10.97 -0.85 4.53
CA LYS A 54 12.00 0.20 4.63
C LYS A 54 13.15 -0.01 3.65
N ALA A 55 13.61 -1.25 3.45
CA ALA A 55 14.67 -1.54 2.48
C ALA A 55 14.24 -1.25 1.02
N VAL A 56 12.99 -1.58 0.67
CA VAL A 56 12.39 -1.23 -0.63
C VAL A 56 12.25 0.29 -0.77
N LEU A 57 11.64 0.95 0.21
CA LEU A 57 11.36 2.39 0.18
C LEU A 57 12.63 3.21 0.06
N SER A 58 13.68 2.86 0.79
CA SER A 58 14.93 3.61 0.67
C SER A 58 15.68 3.35 -0.61
N SER A 59 15.48 2.20 -1.25
CA SER A 59 15.94 2.01 -2.62
C SER A 59 15.16 2.87 -3.60
N ALA A 60 13.86 3.08 -3.35
CA ALA A 60 13.01 3.95 -4.15
C ALA A 60 13.41 5.43 -4.00
N LEU A 61 13.61 5.91 -2.77
CA LEU A 61 14.08 7.27 -2.49
C LEU A 61 15.44 7.55 -3.16
N ARG A 62 16.39 6.61 -3.09
CA ARG A 62 17.69 6.73 -3.80
C ARG A 62 17.55 6.78 -5.33
N ASN A 63 16.46 6.24 -5.87
CA ASN A 63 16.15 6.29 -7.30
C ASN A 63 15.29 7.51 -7.67
N GLY A 64 14.98 8.39 -6.71
CA GLY A 64 14.14 9.57 -6.93
C GLY A 64 12.66 9.25 -7.11
N GLU A 65 12.17 8.12 -6.58
CA GLU A 65 10.73 7.84 -6.54
C GLU A 65 10.08 8.48 -5.30
N ASN A 66 8.84 8.94 -5.48
CA ASN A 66 8.04 9.49 -4.40
C ASN A 66 7.56 8.35 -3.49
N VAL A 67 7.59 8.57 -2.18
CA VAL A 67 7.17 7.58 -1.19
C VAL A 67 6.17 8.19 -0.21
N ILE A 68 5.06 7.48 -0.01
CA ILE A 68 4.14 7.71 1.10
C ILE A 68 4.01 6.42 1.90
N ALA A 69 4.11 6.51 3.22
CA ALA A 69 3.81 5.39 4.12
C ALA A 69 2.68 5.77 5.07
N LEU A 70 1.65 4.93 5.15
CA LEU A 70 0.62 4.99 6.18
C LEU A 70 1.06 4.05 7.30
N ASP A 71 1.68 4.63 8.33
CA ASP A 71 2.39 3.91 9.39
C ASP A 71 1.43 3.59 10.54
N TRP A 72 1.07 2.32 10.67
CA TRP A 72 0.04 1.87 11.60
C TRP A 72 0.52 1.92 13.06
N ASP A 73 1.78 1.54 13.31
CA ASP A 73 2.34 1.31 14.65
C ASP A 73 3.51 2.25 14.99
N GLY A 74 3.84 3.23 14.15
CA GLY A 74 4.93 4.17 14.36
C GLY A 74 6.29 3.57 14.03
N GLU A 75 6.32 2.52 13.19
CA GLU A 75 7.54 1.80 12.86
C GLU A 75 8.44 2.56 11.88
N TYR A 76 7.99 3.65 11.25
CA TYR A 76 8.76 4.49 10.30
C TYR A 76 9.19 5.84 10.89
N THR A 77 9.13 6.00 12.21
CA THR A 77 9.51 7.24 12.91
C THR A 77 10.99 7.64 12.75
N ASP A 78 11.84 6.73 12.27
CA ASP A 78 13.26 6.95 11.94
C ASP A 78 13.53 7.04 10.42
N PHE A 79 12.48 7.02 9.60
CA PHE A 79 12.60 7.01 8.14
C PHE A 79 12.96 8.41 7.61
N PRO A 80 13.85 8.56 6.61
CA PRO A 80 14.43 9.85 6.22
C PRO A 80 13.50 10.68 5.31
N VAL A 81 12.26 10.83 5.72
CA VAL A 81 11.22 11.64 5.05
C VAL A 81 10.42 12.38 6.13
N PRO A 82 9.69 13.45 5.79
CA PRO A 82 8.83 14.12 6.76
C PRO A 82 7.84 13.15 7.41
N ILE A 83 7.64 13.31 8.72
CA ILE A 83 6.65 12.56 9.50
C ILE A 83 5.52 13.51 9.86
N TYR A 84 4.31 13.13 9.48
CA TYR A 84 3.09 13.88 9.75
C TYR A 84 2.30 13.17 10.84
N ALA A 85 1.91 13.91 11.87
CA ALA A 85 0.97 13.46 12.91
C ALA A 85 -0.42 14.07 12.64
N PRO A 86 -1.51 13.45 13.15
CA PRO A 86 -2.85 14.03 13.02
C PRO A 86 -2.98 15.34 13.82
N PRO A 87 -3.80 16.31 13.36
CA PRO A 87 -4.63 16.23 12.16
C PRO A 87 -3.84 16.36 10.85
N PHE A 88 -4.08 15.46 9.90
CA PHE A 88 -3.41 15.45 8.61
C PHE A 88 -3.99 16.51 7.68
N GLU A 89 -3.13 17.29 7.03
CA GLU A 89 -3.57 18.27 6.03
C GLU A 89 -3.98 17.55 4.74
N VAL A 90 -5.25 17.71 4.37
CA VAL A 90 -5.85 17.07 3.20
C VAL A 90 -6.42 18.14 2.29
N CYS A 91 -5.97 18.17 1.05
CA CYS A 91 -6.33 19.19 0.07
C CYS A 91 -6.89 18.48 -1.16
N ALA A 92 -8.20 18.53 -1.38
CA ALA A 92 -8.84 17.80 -2.48
C ALA A 92 -10.19 18.40 -2.84
N PRO A 93 -10.62 18.32 -4.12
CA PRO A 93 -11.93 18.81 -4.50
C PRO A 93 -13.03 17.92 -3.88
N PRO A 94 -14.24 18.46 -3.65
CA PRO A 94 -15.33 17.75 -2.96
C PRO A 94 -15.63 16.34 -3.48
N HIS A 95 -15.61 16.14 -4.80
CA HIS A 95 -15.88 14.83 -5.41
C HIS A 95 -14.85 13.76 -5.05
N LEU A 96 -13.55 14.10 -4.99
CA LEU A 96 -12.54 13.14 -4.57
C LEU A 96 -12.67 12.78 -3.09
N VAL A 97 -12.98 13.77 -2.24
CA VAL A 97 -13.23 13.53 -0.82
C VAL A 97 -14.44 12.62 -0.63
N ALA A 98 -15.53 12.88 -1.36
CA ALA A 98 -16.74 12.07 -1.32
C ALA A 98 -16.51 10.64 -1.82
N ASP A 99 -15.77 10.47 -2.92
CA ASP A 99 -15.41 9.16 -3.48
C ASP A 99 -14.54 8.36 -2.50
N ALA A 100 -13.51 8.99 -1.93
CA ALA A 100 -12.63 8.36 -0.94
C ALA A 100 -13.40 7.91 0.32
N LEU A 101 -14.29 8.77 0.85
CA LEU A 101 -15.17 8.43 1.98
C LEU A 101 -16.21 7.36 1.62
N GLY A 102 -16.60 7.26 0.35
CA GLY A 102 -17.47 6.22 -0.18
C GLY A 102 -16.85 4.82 -0.10
N GLU A 103 -15.52 4.74 -0.20
CA GLU A 103 -14.75 3.51 -0.12
C GLU A 103 -14.48 3.04 1.32
N VAL A 104 -14.52 3.94 2.31
CA VAL A 104 -14.36 3.62 3.74
C VAL A 104 -15.47 2.69 4.24
N GLU A 105 -15.12 1.53 4.79
CA GLU A 105 -16.05 0.55 5.41
C GLU A 105 -17.35 0.31 4.59
N ARG A 106 -17.20 0.03 3.29
CA ARG A 106 -18.33 -0.16 2.39
C ARG A 106 -19.15 -1.41 2.77
N ASN A 107 -20.34 -1.20 3.37
CA ASN A 107 -21.37 -2.24 3.45
C ASN A 107 -21.83 -2.65 2.04
N PRO A 108 -22.33 -3.89 1.84
CA PRO A 108 -22.62 -4.40 0.49
C PRO A 108 -23.71 -3.59 -0.22
N GLU A 109 -24.51 -2.82 0.52
CA GLU A 109 -25.62 -2.02 0.01
C GLU A 109 -25.41 -0.55 0.42
N GLY A 110 -25.57 0.38 -0.51
CA GLY A 110 -25.59 1.83 -0.22
C GLY A 110 -24.31 2.63 -0.53
N GLY A 111 -23.21 2.01 -0.95
CA GLY A 111 -21.95 2.76 -1.20
C GLY A 111 -22.08 3.95 -2.17
N HIS A 112 -22.81 3.80 -3.29
CA HIS A 112 -23.06 4.90 -4.22
C HIS A 112 -23.98 5.98 -3.68
N VAL A 113 -24.97 5.59 -2.87
CA VAL A 113 -25.88 6.53 -2.20
C VAL A 113 -25.10 7.36 -1.18
N VAL A 114 -24.26 6.71 -0.37
CA VAL A 114 -23.37 7.39 0.61
C VAL A 114 -22.45 8.39 -0.09
N THR A 115 -21.77 7.99 -1.16
CA THR A 115 -20.95 8.92 -1.97
C THR A 115 -21.75 10.10 -2.50
N SER A 116 -22.97 9.85 -3.01
CA SER A 116 -23.81 10.92 -3.57
C SER A 116 -24.29 11.91 -2.51
N LEU A 117 -24.63 11.42 -1.31
CA LEU A 117 -25.00 12.25 -0.17
C LEU A 117 -23.80 13.09 0.31
N LEU A 118 -22.62 12.48 0.40
CA LEU A 118 -21.38 13.17 0.75
C LEU A 118 -21.05 14.27 -0.25
N LEU A 119 -21.12 13.98 -1.55
CA LEU A 119 -20.83 14.95 -2.61
C LEU A 119 -21.75 16.17 -2.48
N ARG A 120 -23.07 15.96 -2.42
CA ARG A 120 -24.04 17.06 -2.26
C ARG A 120 -23.78 17.88 -1.00
N ALA A 121 -23.46 17.22 0.11
CA ALA A 121 -23.17 17.91 1.37
C ALA A 121 -21.89 18.75 1.30
N LEU A 122 -20.83 18.23 0.65
CA LEU A 122 -19.54 18.90 0.52
C LEU A 122 -19.52 20.00 -0.56
N GLU A 123 -20.36 19.92 -1.59
CA GLU A 123 -20.58 21.01 -2.55
C GLU A 123 -21.19 22.26 -1.89
N GLY A 124 -21.95 22.07 -0.81
CA GLY A 124 -22.61 23.15 -0.08
C GLY A 124 -21.67 24.04 0.73
N GLY A 125 -20.40 23.66 0.94
CA GLY A 125 -19.43 24.48 1.66
C GLY A 125 -18.31 23.68 2.33
N ASN A 126 -17.94 24.08 3.56
CA ASN A 126 -16.90 23.39 4.32
C ASN A 126 -17.42 22.14 5.05
N VAL A 127 -16.51 21.36 5.64
CA VAL A 127 -16.84 20.12 6.38
C VAL A 127 -17.90 20.32 7.46
N ASN A 128 -17.83 21.41 8.24
CA ASN A 128 -18.81 21.68 9.30
C ASN A 128 -20.21 21.92 8.73
N GLN A 129 -20.31 22.59 7.58
CA GLN A 129 -21.57 22.78 6.89
C GLN A 129 -22.08 21.46 6.31
N ALA A 130 -21.21 20.65 5.71
CA ALA A 130 -21.56 19.32 5.21
C ALA A 130 -22.11 18.41 6.33
N LEU A 131 -21.49 18.42 7.51
CA LEU A 131 -21.97 17.69 8.69
C LEU A 131 -23.35 18.19 9.15
N LYS A 132 -23.59 19.51 9.14
CA LYS A 132 -24.91 20.08 9.44
C LYS A 132 -25.95 19.65 8.39
N THR A 133 -25.63 19.68 7.10
CA THR A 133 -26.51 19.22 6.03
C THR A 133 -26.90 17.75 6.21
N LEU A 134 -25.91 16.89 6.47
CA LEU A 134 -26.15 15.46 6.75
C LEU A 134 -26.95 15.20 8.04
N THR A 135 -27.11 16.22 8.90
CA THR A 135 -27.91 16.16 10.14
C THR A 135 -29.30 16.79 9.96
N ALA A 136 -29.39 17.88 9.20
CA ALA A 136 -30.58 18.71 9.07
C ALA A 136 -31.55 18.20 8.00
N ASP A 137 -31.04 17.44 7.03
CA ASP A 137 -31.91 16.89 6.01
C ASP A 137 -32.75 15.74 6.56
N ARG A 138 -33.95 15.68 5.99
CA ARG A 138 -35.04 14.71 6.16
C ARG A 138 -34.65 13.27 5.75
N PHE A 139 -33.41 12.88 5.95
CA PHE A 139 -32.92 11.55 5.68
C PHE A 139 -33.17 10.67 6.90
N GLU A 140 -34.39 10.11 7.00
CA GLU A 140 -34.64 8.90 7.80
C GLU A 140 -33.87 7.66 7.26
N PHE A 141 -32.95 7.88 6.31
CA PHE A 141 -32.18 6.85 5.63
C PHE A 141 -30.87 6.58 6.37
N ARG A 142 -30.65 5.29 6.64
CA ARG A 142 -29.47 4.73 7.29
C ARG A 142 -28.15 5.18 6.63
N GLU A 143 -28.17 5.46 5.33
CA GLU A 143 -27.04 5.90 4.51
C GLU A 143 -26.53 7.30 4.88
N ALA A 144 -27.41 8.23 5.24
CA ALA A 144 -27.00 9.57 5.66
C ALA A 144 -26.27 9.53 7.01
N ALA A 145 -26.73 8.67 7.92
CA ALA A 145 -26.03 8.41 9.19
C ALA A 145 -24.62 7.83 8.94
N TYR A 146 -24.47 6.90 7.99
CA TYR A 146 -23.16 6.38 7.61
C TYR A 146 -22.25 7.43 6.95
N ALA A 147 -22.79 8.24 6.03
CA ALA A 147 -22.08 9.37 5.43
C ALA A 147 -21.56 10.33 6.51
N ARG A 148 -22.44 10.73 7.45
CA ARG A 148 -22.11 11.61 8.58
C ARG A 148 -21.02 11.00 9.45
N MET A 149 -21.18 9.75 9.88
CA MET A 149 -20.22 9.06 10.74
C MET A 149 -18.82 9.00 10.10
N ARG A 150 -18.74 8.66 8.81
CA ARG A 150 -17.45 8.60 8.09
C ARG A 150 -16.80 9.96 8.00
N LEU A 151 -17.57 10.99 7.61
CA LEU A 151 -17.07 12.36 7.53
C LEU A 151 -16.61 12.87 8.90
N GLU A 152 -17.38 12.60 9.96
CA GLU A 152 -17.07 13.02 11.33
C GLU A 152 -15.78 12.38 11.85
N ILE A 153 -15.60 11.07 11.64
CA ILE A 153 -14.38 10.37 12.04
C ILE A 153 -13.17 10.89 11.27
N VAL A 154 -13.27 11.02 9.94
CA VAL A 154 -12.14 11.52 9.13
C VAL A 154 -11.81 12.97 9.47
N ALA A 155 -12.82 13.85 9.61
CA ALA A 155 -12.63 15.26 9.95
C ALA A 155 -12.01 15.49 11.33
N ARG A 156 -12.11 14.50 12.23
CA ARG A 156 -11.42 14.54 13.54
C ARG A 156 -9.90 14.42 13.40
N TYR A 157 -9.42 13.69 12.39
CA TYR A 157 -8.00 13.38 12.21
C TYR A 157 -7.42 13.98 10.92
N CYS A 158 -8.23 14.66 10.11
CA CYS A 158 -7.81 15.31 8.87
C CYS A 158 -8.39 16.73 8.80
N ASN A 159 -7.53 17.71 8.55
CA ASN A 159 -7.95 19.05 8.18
C ASN A 159 -8.22 19.08 6.67
N ILE A 160 -9.49 18.94 6.28
CA ILE A 160 -9.89 18.85 4.87
C ILE A 160 -10.16 20.24 4.31
N SER A 161 -9.27 20.68 3.42
CA SER A 161 -9.44 21.86 2.57
C SER A 161 -9.98 21.45 1.21
N MET A 162 -11.10 22.04 0.80
CA MET A 162 -11.74 21.78 -0.50
C MET A 162 -11.12 22.57 -1.67
N LEU A 163 -9.92 23.11 -1.47
CA LEU A 163 -9.17 23.83 -2.50
C LEU A 163 -8.39 22.82 -3.33
N TYR A 164 -8.41 22.97 -4.66
CA TYR A 164 -7.50 22.19 -5.50
C TYR A 164 -6.14 22.88 -5.50
N LYS A 165 -5.10 22.16 -5.06
CA LYS A 165 -3.70 22.56 -5.28
C LYS A 165 -3.12 21.60 -6.31
N GLU A 166 -2.55 22.16 -7.38
CA GLU A 166 -2.00 21.38 -8.50
C GLU A 166 -0.82 20.46 -8.11
N ASN A 167 -0.24 20.61 -6.92
CA ASN A 167 0.82 19.74 -6.42
C ASN A 167 0.57 19.35 -4.96
N ASN A 168 -0.13 18.24 -4.74
CA ASN A 168 -0.27 17.59 -3.43
C ASN A 168 0.59 16.32 -3.34
N ASP A 169 1.69 16.26 -4.09
CA ASP A 169 2.68 15.18 -3.99
C ASP A 169 3.50 15.34 -2.70
N ILE A 170 2.81 15.20 -1.57
CA ILE A 170 3.41 15.23 -0.26
C ILE A 170 3.98 13.85 0.00
N GLU A 171 5.30 13.73 -0.16
CA GLU A 171 6.05 12.58 0.33
C GLU A 171 6.14 12.60 1.85
N GLY A 172 6.12 11.42 2.46
CA GLY A 172 6.33 11.28 3.90
C GLY A 172 5.65 10.09 4.55
N VAL A 173 5.78 10.05 5.86
CA VAL A 173 5.15 9.06 6.74
C VAL A 173 3.96 9.72 7.43
N TYR A 174 2.79 9.12 7.32
CA TYR A 174 1.60 9.51 8.06
C TYR A 174 1.50 8.58 9.28
N ASP A 175 1.85 9.11 10.45
CA ASP A 175 1.85 8.37 11.72
C ASP A 175 0.41 8.18 12.22
N LEU A 176 -0.16 7.01 11.95
CA LEU A 176 -1.51 6.63 12.37
C LEU A 176 -1.52 6.07 13.81
N SER A 177 -0.35 5.79 14.40
CA SER A 177 -0.25 5.21 15.74
C SER A 177 -0.81 6.14 16.82
N GLN A 178 -0.80 7.45 16.57
CA GLN A 178 -1.41 8.49 17.41
C GLN A 178 -2.94 8.40 17.49
N ILE A 179 -3.58 7.66 16.59
CA ILE A 179 -5.02 7.41 16.63
C ILE A 179 -5.27 6.20 17.54
N SER A 180 -5.79 6.44 18.74
CA SER A 180 -6.01 5.41 19.76
C SER A 180 -7.08 4.37 19.39
N SER A 181 -8.14 4.79 18.69
CA SER A 181 -9.20 3.89 18.23
C SER A 181 -8.77 3.14 16.98
N VAL A 182 -8.63 1.82 17.09
CA VAL A 182 -8.30 0.91 15.97
C VAL A 182 -9.27 1.06 14.80
N SER A 183 -10.57 1.19 15.07
CA SER A 183 -11.57 1.39 14.01
C SER A 183 -11.41 2.75 13.33
N HIS A 184 -11.19 3.83 14.09
CA HIS A 184 -10.93 5.14 13.48
C HIS A 184 -9.65 5.13 12.65
N ARG A 185 -8.59 4.48 13.16
CA ARG A 185 -7.31 4.33 12.47
C ARG A 185 -7.50 3.63 11.12
N ALA A 186 -8.25 2.52 11.09
CA ALA A 186 -8.59 1.80 9.87
C ALA A 186 -9.38 2.66 8.88
N MET A 187 -10.38 3.42 9.36
CA MET A 187 -11.17 4.32 8.52
C MET A 187 -10.33 5.44 7.91
N VAL A 188 -9.47 6.08 8.70
CA VAL A 188 -8.55 7.13 8.25
C VAL A 188 -7.54 6.57 7.25
N GLN A 189 -6.98 5.38 7.50
CA GLN A 189 -6.09 4.71 6.57
C GLN A 189 -6.76 4.44 5.22
N GLN A 190 -7.98 3.90 5.22
CA GLN A 190 -8.74 3.64 3.99
C GLN A 190 -9.03 4.93 3.22
N PHE A 191 -9.44 5.97 3.94
CA PHE A 191 -9.69 7.29 3.36
C PHE A 191 -8.44 7.86 2.70
N LEU A 192 -7.31 7.93 3.42
CA LEU A 192 -6.04 8.45 2.89
C LEU A 192 -5.57 7.61 1.70
N THR A 193 -5.63 6.28 1.80
CA THR A 193 -5.23 5.36 0.72
C THR A 193 -6.04 5.61 -0.55
N ALA A 194 -7.37 5.68 -0.44
CA ALA A 194 -8.25 5.93 -1.58
C ALA A 194 -8.01 7.33 -2.16
N LEU A 195 -7.92 8.35 -1.29
CA LEU A 195 -7.75 9.73 -1.72
C LEU A 195 -6.42 9.95 -2.46
N ILE A 196 -5.31 9.39 -1.96
CA ILE A 196 -3.99 9.48 -2.60
C ILE A 196 -4.05 8.89 -4.02
N VAL A 197 -4.63 7.69 -4.16
CA VAL A 197 -4.74 7.01 -5.45
C VAL A 197 -5.65 7.76 -6.42
N LEU A 198 -6.81 8.24 -5.96
CA LEU A 198 -7.74 8.99 -6.79
C LEU A 198 -7.19 10.36 -7.20
N SER A 199 -6.49 11.05 -6.30
CA SER A 199 -5.85 12.34 -6.59
C SER A 199 -4.77 12.19 -7.66
N ARG A 200 -3.92 11.14 -7.58
CA ARG A 200 -2.95 10.86 -8.64
C ARG A 200 -3.59 10.50 -9.98
N LEU A 201 -4.70 9.74 -9.93
CA LEU A 201 -5.45 9.40 -11.14
C LEU A 201 -5.97 10.67 -11.84
N GLN A 202 -6.50 11.63 -11.09
CA GLN A 202 -6.99 12.91 -11.62
C GLN A 202 -5.84 13.79 -12.15
N ALA A 203 -4.73 13.87 -11.42
CA ALA A 203 -3.58 14.70 -11.82
C ALA A 203 -2.79 14.15 -13.02
N ASN A 204 -3.07 12.90 -13.46
CA ASN A 204 -2.32 12.20 -14.49
C ASN A 204 -0.79 12.25 -14.23
N ALA A 205 -0.41 12.04 -12.97
CA ALA A 205 0.97 12.24 -12.53
C ALA A 205 1.95 11.32 -13.28
N LEU A 206 3.05 11.91 -13.75
CA LEU A 206 4.04 11.19 -14.56
C LEU A 206 4.99 10.35 -13.71
N ILE A 207 5.37 10.87 -12.54
CA ILE A 207 6.30 10.24 -11.60
C ILE A 207 5.57 9.15 -10.82
N PRO A 208 6.08 7.89 -10.81
CA PRO A 208 5.54 6.81 -10.00
C PRO A 208 5.56 7.15 -8.51
N LEU A 209 4.50 6.76 -7.81
CA LEU A 209 4.41 6.83 -6.35
C LEU A 209 4.45 5.42 -5.78
N ILE A 210 5.24 5.22 -4.72
CA ILE A 210 5.12 4.05 -3.86
C ILE A 210 4.28 4.41 -2.64
N LEU A 211 3.18 3.67 -2.44
CA LEU A 211 2.30 3.83 -1.29
C LEU A 211 2.35 2.59 -0.43
N VAL A 212 2.84 2.74 0.81
CA VAL A 212 2.83 1.66 1.81
C VAL A 212 1.57 1.75 2.65
N VAL A 213 0.90 0.60 2.77
CA VAL A 213 -0.30 0.44 3.60
C VAL A 213 0.00 -0.65 4.61
N GLU A 214 0.30 -0.25 5.84
CA GLU A 214 0.52 -1.17 6.95
C GLU A 214 -0.78 -1.71 7.50
N GLU A 215 -0.74 -2.92 8.06
CA GLU A 215 -1.91 -3.64 8.55
C GLU A 215 -3.12 -3.54 7.60
N GLY A 216 -2.87 -3.66 6.29
CA GLY A 216 -3.83 -3.28 5.25
C GLY A 216 -5.12 -4.11 5.27
N GLY A 217 -5.11 -5.27 5.91
CA GLY A 217 -6.31 -6.09 6.14
C GLY A 217 -7.24 -5.56 7.24
N MET A 218 -6.81 -4.60 8.06
CA MET A 218 -7.61 -4.09 9.16
C MET A 218 -8.74 -3.19 8.65
N GLY A 219 -9.98 -3.65 8.86
CA GLY A 219 -11.21 -2.95 8.47
C GLY A 219 -11.48 -2.91 6.96
N ALA A 220 -10.51 -3.25 6.11
CA ALA A 220 -10.66 -3.19 4.66
C ALA A 220 -11.28 -4.50 4.13
N ARG A 221 -12.38 -4.38 3.40
CA ARG A 221 -12.98 -5.52 2.70
C ARG A 221 -12.20 -5.83 1.44
N GLU A 222 -12.33 -7.05 0.94
CA GLU A 222 -11.69 -7.47 -0.31
C GLU A 222 -12.18 -6.65 -1.52
N THR A 223 -13.43 -6.18 -1.49
CA THR A 223 -13.97 -5.26 -2.50
C THR A 223 -13.23 -3.92 -2.53
N PHE A 224 -12.82 -3.40 -1.38
CA PHE A 224 -11.98 -2.20 -1.29
C PHE A 224 -10.61 -2.47 -1.93
N LEU A 225 -9.94 -3.55 -1.54
CA LEU A 225 -8.63 -3.91 -2.08
C LEU A 225 -8.68 -4.13 -3.59
N LYS A 226 -9.72 -4.78 -4.11
CA LYS A 226 -9.93 -5.00 -5.55
C LYS A 226 -9.99 -3.68 -6.34
N ARG A 227 -10.78 -2.73 -5.85
CA ARG A 227 -10.92 -1.40 -6.47
C ARG A 227 -9.65 -0.58 -6.36
N LEU A 228 -9.03 -0.62 -5.18
CA LEU A 228 -7.77 0.04 -4.91
C LEU A 228 -6.69 -0.42 -5.87
N LEU A 229 -6.50 -1.73 -6.07
CA LEU A 229 -5.52 -2.28 -7.01
C LEU A 229 -5.79 -1.85 -8.45
N ALA A 230 -7.06 -1.86 -8.87
CA ALA A 230 -7.45 -1.42 -10.20
C ALA A 230 -7.15 0.07 -10.45
N SER A 231 -7.45 0.93 -9.47
CA SER A 231 -7.20 2.37 -9.54
C SER A 231 -5.72 2.70 -9.41
N ALA A 232 -5.00 2.06 -8.49
CA ALA A 232 -3.57 2.29 -8.25
C ALA A 232 -2.75 2.03 -9.51
N ARG A 233 -3.04 0.94 -10.23
CA ARG A 233 -2.38 0.64 -11.51
C ARG A 233 -2.57 1.76 -12.54
N LYS A 234 -3.79 2.30 -12.68
CA LYS A 234 -4.08 3.41 -13.62
C LYS A 234 -3.42 4.71 -13.18
N ALA A 235 -3.35 4.94 -11.88
CA ALA A 235 -2.75 6.10 -11.25
C ALA A 235 -1.21 6.04 -11.14
N ARG A 236 -0.58 4.98 -11.68
CA ARG A 236 0.87 4.71 -11.54
C ARG A 236 1.34 4.69 -10.08
N VAL A 237 0.49 4.19 -9.19
CA VAL A 237 0.80 3.96 -7.78
C VAL A 237 1.16 2.49 -7.59
N ARG A 238 2.36 2.24 -7.07
CA ARG A 238 2.81 0.91 -6.65
C ARG A 238 2.49 0.73 -5.18
N LEU A 239 1.58 -0.18 -4.87
CA LEU A 239 1.24 -0.52 -3.50
C LEU A 239 2.27 -1.47 -2.89
N VAL A 240 2.73 -1.15 -1.69
CA VAL A 240 3.39 -2.09 -0.78
C VAL A 240 2.41 -2.38 0.34
N PHE A 241 1.74 -3.52 0.25
CA PHE A 241 0.67 -3.90 1.15
C PHE A 241 1.21 -4.87 2.20
N ILE A 242 1.11 -4.50 3.48
CA ILE A 242 1.67 -5.28 4.59
C ILE A 242 0.51 -5.81 5.43
N THR A 243 0.51 -7.12 5.71
CA THR A 243 -0.61 -7.77 6.41
C THR A 243 -0.17 -9.06 7.08
N HIS A 244 -1.00 -9.57 8.00
CA HIS A 244 -0.85 -10.87 8.62
C HIS A 244 -1.51 -12.02 7.83
N SER A 245 -2.48 -11.71 6.97
CA SER A 245 -3.28 -12.70 6.23
C SER A 245 -3.13 -12.53 4.72
N LEU A 246 -3.28 -13.64 3.99
CA LEU A 246 -3.33 -13.59 2.53
C LEU A 246 -4.71 -13.11 2.06
N PRO A 247 -4.78 -12.24 1.04
CA PRO A 247 -6.05 -11.90 0.40
C PRO A 247 -6.55 -13.05 -0.48
N GLU A 248 -7.80 -12.95 -0.95
CA GLU A 248 -8.39 -13.87 -1.91
C GLU A 248 -7.50 -14.20 -3.14
N PRO A 249 -7.60 -15.42 -3.70
CA PRO A 249 -6.78 -15.85 -4.83
C PRO A 249 -6.76 -14.92 -6.05
N ASP A 250 -7.89 -14.31 -6.40
CA ASP A 250 -8.00 -13.41 -7.56
C ASP A 250 -7.29 -12.06 -7.31
N LEU A 251 -7.13 -11.64 -6.06
CA LEU A 251 -6.39 -10.43 -5.68
C LEU A 251 -4.89 -10.69 -5.61
N ARG A 252 -4.47 -11.87 -5.15
CA ARG A 252 -3.04 -12.23 -5.00
C ARG A 252 -2.24 -12.11 -6.30
N GLN A 253 -2.87 -12.34 -7.45
CA GLN A 253 -2.19 -12.25 -8.75
C GLN A 253 -1.71 -10.84 -9.12
N HIS A 254 -2.17 -9.81 -8.39
CA HIS A 254 -1.77 -8.42 -8.58
C HIS A 254 -0.49 -8.06 -7.82
N PHE A 255 0.06 -9.00 -7.03
CA PHE A 255 1.23 -8.78 -6.18
C PHE A 255 2.38 -9.72 -6.50
N GLU A 256 3.60 -9.23 -6.28
CA GLU A 256 4.73 -10.05 -5.89
C GLU A 256 4.61 -10.33 -4.40
N LEU A 257 4.75 -11.60 -3.98
CA LEU A 257 4.58 -11.98 -2.57
C LEU A 257 5.93 -12.19 -1.89
N LEU A 258 6.15 -11.49 -0.78
CA LEU A 258 7.24 -11.74 0.16
C LEU A 258 6.67 -12.32 1.46
N LEU A 259 7.00 -13.58 1.74
CA LEU A 259 6.48 -14.34 2.86
C LEU A 259 7.55 -14.52 3.96
N PHE A 260 7.40 -13.85 5.09
CA PHE A 260 8.44 -13.73 6.15
C PHE A 260 8.30 -14.75 7.27
N ASP A 261 7.09 -15.20 7.54
CA ASP A 261 6.80 -16.26 8.48
C ASP A 261 5.43 -16.80 8.12
N HIS A 262 5.25 -18.12 8.17
CA HIS A 262 4.06 -18.75 7.63
C HIS A 262 3.70 -20.03 8.36
N ASP A 263 2.44 -20.11 8.75
CA ASP A 263 1.81 -21.33 9.26
C ASP A 263 1.64 -22.34 8.11
N PRO A 264 1.72 -23.67 8.35
CA PRO A 264 1.21 -24.70 7.44
C PRO A 264 -0.12 -24.38 6.72
N ALA A 265 -1.02 -23.60 7.32
CA ALA A 265 -2.23 -23.10 6.67
C ALA A 265 -1.92 -22.28 5.40
N VAL A 266 -0.93 -21.40 5.45
CA VAL A 266 -0.53 -20.55 4.32
C VAL A 266 0.01 -21.37 3.14
N HIS A 267 0.74 -22.47 3.41
CA HIS A 267 1.19 -23.42 2.37
C HIS A 267 0.01 -23.98 1.58
N ARG A 268 -1.03 -24.43 2.29
CA ARG A 268 -2.23 -25.01 1.68
C ARG A 268 -2.96 -24.02 0.79
N ILE A 269 -2.99 -22.74 1.17
CA ILE A 269 -3.70 -21.68 0.43
C ILE A 269 -2.88 -21.22 -0.81
N LEU A 270 -1.55 -21.27 -0.76
CA LEU A 270 -0.70 -20.79 -1.87
C LEU A 270 -0.58 -21.78 -3.02
N ASN A 271 -0.75 -23.08 -2.79
CA ASN A 271 -0.58 -24.13 -3.81
C ASN A 271 0.75 -24.03 -4.57
N VAL A 272 1.82 -23.61 -3.88
CA VAL A 272 3.19 -23.51 -4.39
C VAL A 272 4.10 -24.36 -3.51
N ALA A 273 5.05 -25.06 -4.12
CA ALA A 273 6.09 -25.78 -3.39
C ALA A 273 7.02 -24.79 -2.67
N ILE A 274 6.72 -24.51 -1.40
CA ILE A 274 7.56 -23.69 -0.52
C ILE A 274 8.42 -24.64 0.33
N PRO A 275 9.76 -24.49 0.35
CA PRO A 275 10.60 -25.31 1.20
C PRO A 275 10.22 -25.16 2.69
N PHE A 276 10.16 -26.28 3.42
CA PHE A 276 9.95 -26.30 4.88
C PHE A 276 11.13 -25.76 5.71
N SER A 277 12.13 -25.16 5.06
CA SER A 277 13.27 -24.59 5.78
C SER A 277 12.82 -23.40 6.61
N ALA A 278 13.16 -23.39 7.90
CA ALA A 278 12.94 -22.23 8.75
C ALA A 278 13.58 -20.96 8.15
N LEU A 279 12.84 -19.86 8.23
CA LEU A 279 13.34 -18.53 7.89
C LEU A 279 14.05 -17.96 9.12
N ARG A 280 15.25 -17.40 8.91
CA ARG A 280 15.95 -16.60 9.91
C ARG A 280 15.42 -15.16 9.87
N PRO A 281 15.65 -14.35 10.91
CA PRO A 281 15.35 -12.92 10.85
C PRO A 281 15.92 -12.26 9.59
N GLY A 282 15.06 -11.55 8.86
CA GLY A 282 15.40 -10.90 7.58
C GLY A 282 15.39 -11.84 6.35
N GLU A 283 15.04 -13.11 6.49
CA GLU A 283 14.80 -14.01 5.36
C GLU A 283 13.31 -14.08 5.02
N CYS A 284 13.00 -14.22 3.74
CA CYS A 284 11.63 -14.44 3.28
C CYS A 284 11.60 -15.38 2.06
N PHE A 285 10.44 -15.91 1.74
CA PHE A 285 10.20 -16.52 0.44
C PHE A 285 9.59 -15.48 -0.50
N TRP A 286 10.26 -15.22 -1.62
CA TRP A 286 9.68 -14.50 -2.74
C TRP A 286 8.95 -15.47 -3.66
N ILE A 287 7.66 -15.22 -3.87
CA ILE A 287 6.78 -16.02 -4.68
C ILE A 287 6.24 -15.13 -5.80
N ARG A 288 6.65 -15.44 -7.03
CA ARG A 288 6.18 -14.74 -8.24
C ARG A 288 4.80 -15.24 -8.63
N ARG A 289 4.08 -14.45 -9.45
CA ARG A 289 2.88 -14.92 -10.15
C ARG A 289 3.21 -16.20 -10.94
N ASN A 290 2.66 -17.34 -10.50
CA ASN A 290 2.89 -18.67 -11.07
C ASN A 290 4.34 -19.20 -11.00
N GLY A 291 5.18 -18.66 -10.12
CA GLY A 291 6.58 -19.07 -9.96
C GLY A 291 6.82 -20.01 -8.79
N THR A 292 8.01 -20.61 -8.77
CA THR A 292 8.50 -21.34 -7.58
C THR A 292 8.94 -20.36 -6.49
N ALA A 293 8.76 -20.76 -5.24
CA ALA A 293 9.22 -19.97 -4.10
C ALA A 293 10.75 -19.89 -4.10
N LYS A 294 11.28 -18.68 -4.02
CA LYS A 294 12.71 -18.42 -3.92
C LYS A 294 13.03 -17.80 -2.59
N LYS A 295 13.91 -18.43 -1.81
CA LYS A 295 14.39 -17.85 -0.56
C LYS A 295 15.25 -16.61 -0.85
N LEU A 296 14.88 -15.50 -0.22
CA LEU A 296 15.58 -14.22 -0.25
C LEU A 296 16.08 -13.87 1.15
N ARG A 297 17.16 -13.10 1.22
CA ARG A 297 17.68 -12.52 2.46
C ARG A 297 17.80 -11.02 2.27
N ILE A 298 17.01 -10.27 3.03
CA ILE A 298 16.96 -8.83 2.99
C ILE A 298 18.02 -8.31 3.95
N GLU A 299 19.08 -7.74 3.38
CA GLU A 299 20.15 -7.11 4.15
C GLU A 299 19.65 -5.75 4.64
N LEU A 300 19.47 -5.62 5.96
CA LEU A 300 19.20 -4.34 6.59
C LEU A 300 20.53 -3.59 6.72
N ASN A 301 20.83 -2.73 5.74
CA ASN A 301 21.89 -1.75 5.92
C ASN A 301 21.34 -0.68 6.87
N HIS A 302 21.60 -0.82 8.17
CA HIS A 302 21.21 0.13 9.22
C HIS A 302 21.94 1.50 9.14
N LYS A 303 22.63 1.78 8.04
CA LYS A 303 23.28 3.07 7.81
C LYS A 303 22.60 3.70 6.60
N TRP A 304 21.68 4.60 6.90
CA TRP A 304 21.16 5.59 5.95
C TRP A 304 22.22 6.65 5.69
#